data_AF-A0A356FU94-F1
#
_entry.id   AF-A0A356FU94-F1
#
_cell.length_a   1.000
_cell.length_b   1.000
_cell.length_c   1.000
_cell.angle_alpha   90.00
_cell.angle_beta   90.00
_cell.angle_gamma   90.00
#
_symmetry.space_group_name_H-M   'P 1'
#
loop_
_entity.id
_entity.type
_entity.pdbx_description
1 polymer ?
#
loop_
_entity_poly.entity_id
_entity_poly.type
_entity_poly.pdbx_seq_one_letter_code
_entity_poly.pdbx_strand_id
1 'polypeptide(L)' 'CQQAICTASRASFLTGLRPDTTRNWHLETRFRQVMPNVTTLPEHFKNNGYKTYGVGKIFHGQTSVKQDET' A
#
# COMPACT_ATOMS: atom_id res chain seq x y z
N CYS A 1 -2.06 -12.64 -0.49
CA CYS A 1 -0.80 -12.36 -1.21
C CYS A 1 -0.93 -12.94 -2.60
N GLN A 2 -0.41 -12.23 -3.60
CA GLN A 2 -0.62 -12.56 -5.01
C GLN A 2 0.72 -12.70 -5.75
N GLN A 3 1.83 -12.23 -5.16
CA GLN A 3 3.17 -12.31 -5.71
C GLN A 3 4.21 -12.34 -4.59
N ALA A 4 5.27 -13.16 -4.72
CA ALA A 4 6.32 -13.34 -3.71
C ALA A 4 7.32 -12.18 -3.63
N ILE A 5 6.83 -10.94 -3.68
CA ILE A 5 7.60 -9.69 -3.53
C ILE A 5 6.89 -8.82 -2.50
N CYS A 6 7.63 -8.31 -1.51
CA CYS A 6 7.03 -7.62 -0.37
C CYS A 6 6.21 -6.39 -0.75
N THR A 7 6.70 -5.55 -1.67
CA THR A 7 6.00 -4.34 -2.17
C THR A 7 4.70 -4.71 -2.86
N ALA A 8 4.75 -5.64 -3.81
CA ALA A 8 3.59 -6.14 -4.55
C ALA A 8 2.55 -6.78 -3.62
N SER A 9 2.98 -7.68 -2.73
CA SER A 9 2.09 -8.36 -1.78
C SER A 9 1.42 -7.41 -0.80
N ARG A 10 2.16 -6.44 -0.24
CA ARG A 10 1.62 -5.48 0.74
C ARG A 10 0.67 -4.48 0.09
N ALA A 11 1.05 -3.94 -1.07
CA ALA A 11 0.17 -3.04 -1.83
C ALA A 11 -1.11 -3.76 -2.23
N SER A 12 -1.02 -5.01 -2.72
CA SER A 12 -2.19 -5.78 -3.11
C SER A 12 -3.13 -6.05 -1.93
N PHE A 13 -2.58 -6.49 -0.80
CA PHE A 13 -3.39 -6.77 0.39
C PHE A 13 -4.03 -5.49 0.97
N LEU A 14 -3.27 -4.41 1.12
CA LEU A 14 -3.75 -3.19 1.77
C LEU A 14 -4.66 -2.35 0.89
N THR A 15 -4.69 -2.56 -0.43
CA THR A 15 -5.66 -1.92 -1.33
C THR A 15 -6.82 -2.83 -1.72
N GLY A 16 -6.73 -4.13 -1.44
CA GLY A 16 -7.69 -5.14 -1.90
C GLY A 16 -7.62 -5.43 -3.41
N LEU A 17 -6.63 -4.90 -4.13
CA LEU A 17 -6.51 -5.00 -5.58
C LEU A 17 -5.41 -5.98 -5.98
N ARG A 18 -5.54 -6.67 -7.12
CA ARG A 18 -4.49 -7.58 -7.61
C ARG A 18 -3.26 -6.80 -8.10
N PRO A 19 -2.05 -7.40 -8.10
CA PRO A 19 -0.84 -6.76 -8.62
C PRO A 19 -0.99 -6.19 -10.02
N ASP A 20 -1.76 -6.84 -10.89
CA ASP A 20 -2.01 -6.37 -12.25
C ASP A 20 -2.84 -5.08 -12.31
N THR A 21 -3.71 -4.88 -11.32
CA THR A 21 -4.47 -3.63 -11.14
C THR A 21 -3.62 -2.55 -10.50
N THR A 22 -2.85 -2.90 -9.46
CA THR A 22 -1.97 -1.93 -8.77
C THR A 22 -0.75 -1.54 -9.60
N ARG A 23 -0.41 -2.35 -10.60
CA ARG A 23 0.83 -2.31 -11.41
C ARG A 23 2.10 -2.24 -10.56
N ASN A 24 2.04 -2.73 -9.33
CA ASN A 24 3.13 -2.71 -8.38
C ASN A 24 3.83 -4.08 -8.36
N TRP A 25 4.75 -4.29 -9.31
CA TRP A 25 5.49 -5.55 -9.46
C TRP A 25 6.94 -5.47 -8.95
N HIS A 26 7.50 -4.26 -8.86
CA HIS A 26 8.89 -4.02 -8.46
C HIS A 26 8.97 -3.28 -7.13
N LEU A 27 10.14 -3.28 -6.51
CA LEU A 27 10.34 -2.68 -5.19
C LEU A 27 10.19 -1.15 -5.19
N GLU A 28 10.52 -0.50 -6.30
CA GLU A 28 10.55 0.96 -6.45
C GLU A 28 9.19 1.54 -6.84
N THR A 29 8.25 0.71 -7.28
CA THR A 29 6.96 1.16 -7.77
C THR A 29 6.10 1.70 -6.64
N ARG A 30 5.64 2.94 -6.76
CA ARG A 30 4.66 3.53 -5.84
C ARG A 30 3.26 3.37 -6.41
N PHE A 31 2.41 2.61 -5.72
CA PHE A 31 1.06 2.34 -6.22
C PHE A 31 0.21 3.62 -6.38
N ARG A 32 0.46 4.66 -5.57
CA ARG A 32 -0.25 5.95 -5.69
C ARG A 32 0.13 6.76 -6.93
N GLN A 33 1.26 6.49 -7.59
CA GLN A 33 1.57 7.10 -8.89
C GLN A 33 0.64 6.55 -9.98
N VAL A 34 0.22 5.29 -9.86
CA VAL A 34 -0.69 4.63 -10.80
C VAL A 34 -2.15 4.87 -10.40
N MET A 35 -2.44 4.85 -9.10
CA MET A 35 -3.79 4.96 -8.54
C MET A 35 -3.79 5.97 -7.38
N PRO A 36 -3.84 7.28 -7.66
CA PRO A 36 -3.69 8.32 -6.64
C PRO A 36 -4.78 8.25 -5.55
N ASN A 37 -6.01 7.90 -5.96
CA ASN A 37 -7.20 7.94 -5.11
C ASN A 37 -7.62 6.58 -4.56
N VAL A 38 -6.73 5.56 -4.60
CA VAL A 38 -7.08 4.25 -4.05
C VAL A 38 -7.18 4.34 -2.52
N THR A 39 -8.30 3.87 -1.98
CA THR A 39 -8.48 3.75 -0.53
C THR A 39 -7.74 2.53 -0.02
N THR A 40 -6.88 2.72 0.97
CA THR A 40 -6.22 1.61 1.65
C THR A 40 -7.05 1.10 2.83
N LEU A 41 -6.79 -0.11 3.30
CA LEU A 41 -7.48 -0.70 4.44
C LEU A 41 -7.38 0.19 5.69
N PRO A 42 -6.21 0.72 6.10
CA PRO A 42 -6.15 1.68 7.21
C PRO A 42 -6.95 2.96 6.93
N GLU A 43 -6.89 3.49 5.70
CA GLU A 43 -7.64 4.68 5.32
C GLU A 43 -9.16 4.47 5.41
N HIS A 44 -9.65 3.30 5.01
CA HIS A 44 -11.05 2.92 5.17
C HIS A 44 -11.48 2.95 6.64
N PHE A 45 -10.69 2.36 7.55
CA PHE A 45 -10.98 2.42 8.99
C PHE A 45 -10.93 3.85 9.52
N LYS A 46 -9.92 4.63 9.13
CA LYS A 46 -9.75 6.05 9.51
C LYS A 46 -10.99 6.88 9.12
N ASN A 47 -11.47 6.70 7.90
CA ASN A 47 -12.66 7.40 7.38
C ASN A 47 -13.97 6.98 8.08
N ASN A 48 -13.98 5.84 8.77
CA ASN A 48 -15.13 5.34 9.54
C ASN A 48 -14.96 5.53 11.06
N GLY A 49 -14.14 6.50 11.49
CA GLY A 49 -14.03 6.92 12.89
C GLY A 49 -13.05 6.11 13.75
N TYR A 50 -12.30 5.17 13.15
CA TYR A 50 -11.25 4.45 13.88
C TYR A 50 -9.94 5.24 13.88
N LYS A 51 -9.18 5.15 14.98
CA LYS A 51 -7.79 5.60 15.00
C LYS A 51 -6.90 4.50 14.43
N THR A 52 -6.14 4.82 13.40
CA THR A 52 -5.24 3.87 12.73
C THR A 52 -3.78 4.24 12.97
N TYR A 53 -2.99 3.27 13.42
CA TYR A 53 -1.57 3.45 13.71
C TYR A 53 -0.75 2.42 12.93
N GLY A 54 0.31 2.87 12.27
CA GLY A 54 1.29 2.00 11.63
C GLY A 54 2.55 1.87 12.49
N VAL A 55 2.90 0.65 12.89
CA VAL A 55 4.13 0.36 13.65
C VAL A 55 4.95 -0.69 12.90
N GLY A 56 6.25 -0.41 12.67
CA GLY A 56 7.14 -1.27 11.90
C GLY A 56 6.96 -1.14 10.38
N LYS A 57 7.23 -2.22 9.63
CA LYS A 57 7.19 -2.22 8.15
C LYS A 57 5.82 -2.69 7.66
N ILE A 58 4.87 -1.76 7.51
CA ILE A 58 3.51 -2.03 7.01
C ILE A 58 3.46 -1.88 5.48
N PHE A 59 3.72 -0.68 4.98
CA PHE A 59 4.00 -0.43 3.57
C PHE A 59 5.51 -0.57 3.28
N HIS A 60 5.87 -0.87 2.03
CA HIS A 60 7.27 -0.94 1.65
C HIS A 60 7.83 0.47 1.39
N GLY A 61 8.41 1.12 2.39
CA GLY A 61 9.22 2.32 2.19
C GLY A 61 10.70 1.97 2.08
N GLN A 62 11.46 2.70 1.26
CA GLN A 62 12.91 2.82 1.45
C GLN A 62 13.17 3.80 2.61
N THR A 63 14.34 3.75 3.25
CA THR A 63 14.66 4.51 4.46
C THR A 63 14.41 6.02 4.35
N SER A 64 14.51 6.56 3.14
CA SER A 64 14.28 7.98 2.82
C SER A 64 12.94 8.26 2.12
N VAL A 65 12.17 7.23 1.74
CA VAL A 65 11.00 7.37 0.86
C VAL A 65 9.84 6.50 1.33
N LYS A 66 8.73 7.15 1.71
CA LYS A 66 7.48 6.47 2.05
C LYS A 66 6.74 6.04 0.77
N GLN A 67 6.11 4.87 0.82
CA GLN A 67 5.25 4.39 -0.27
C GLN A 67 3.81 4.89 -0.17
N ASP A 68 3.37 5.23 1.03
CA ASP A 68 2.10 5.89 1.30
C ASP A 68 2.31 7.05 2.29
N GLU A 69 1.72 8.21 2.01
CA GLU A 69 1.85 9.44 2.79
C GLU A 69 0.60 9.79 3.63
N THR A 70 -0.53 9.09 3.42
CA THR A 70 -1.83 9.36 4.07
C THR A 70 -2.03 8.75 5.46
#